data_AF-A0AAN0JJG6-F1
#
_entry.id   AF-A0AAN0JJG6-F1
#
_cell.length_a   1.000
_cell.length_b   1.000
_cell.length_c   1.000
_cell.angle_alpha   90.00
_cell.angle_beta   90.00
_cell.angle_gamma   90.00
#
_symmetry.space_group_name_H-M   'P 1'
#
loop_
_entity.id
_entity.type
_entity.pdbx_description
1 polymer ?
#
loop_
_entity_poly.entity_id
_entity_poly.type
_entity_poly.pdbx_seq_one_letter_code
_entity_poly.pdbx_strand_id
1 'polypeptide(L)'
;MVKLITALFFVLLIVTNSFSLNLRPIIGIVSETTTEGHSYIAASYVKYIESAGARVVPIINNITQDELKDLFGSINGVLFPGGGSSLVESAYLEVAKTIFELAKQANDEGDYFPLWGTCLGFQLLCVLQSGTNHILSSFDSEDYSIPLNFTDGK
;
A
#
# COMPACT_ATOMS: atom_id res chain seq x y z
N MET A 1 -41.31 33.85 6.28
CA MET A 1 -39.91 34.34 6.28
C MET A 1 -38.94 33.29 6.80
N VAL A 2 -39.22 32.62 7.93
CA VAL A 2 -38.32 31.57 8.49
C VAL A 2 -38.17 30.34 7.57
N LYS A 3 -39.25 29.82 6.97
CA LYS A 3 -39.19 28.65 6.05
C LYS A 3 -38.34 28.84 4.79
N LEU A 4 -38.17 30.09 4.33
CA LEU A 4 -37.35 30.39 3.13
C LEU A 4 -35.85 30.44 3.45
N ILE A 5 -35.52 30.84 4.69
CA ILE A 5 -34.13 30.88 5.20
C ILE A 5 -33.64 29.46 5.53
N THR A 6 -34.52 28.58 6.03
CA THR A 6 -34.17 27.18 6.28
C THR A 6 -33.92 26.38 5.00
N ALA A 7 -34.65 26.68 3.92
CA ALA A 7 -34.44 26.04 2.61
C ALA A 7 -33.12 26.48 1.95
N LEU A 8 -32.73 27.76 2.09
CA LEU A 8 -31.46 28.26 1.57
C LEU A 8 -30.23 27.64 2.25
N PHE A 9 -30.32 27.35 3.56
CA PHE A 9 -29.24 26.70 4.31
C PHE A 9 -29.02 25.22 3.91
N PHE A 10 -30.09 24.52 3.51
CA PHE A 10 -29.99 23.13 3.05
C PHE A 10 -29.46 23.01 1.62
N VAL A 11 -29.69 24.02 0.77
CA VAL A 11 -29.20 24.04 -0.62
C VAL A 11 -27.71 24.41 -0.70
N LEU A 12 -27.17 25.14 0.28
CA LEU A 12 -25.75 25.51 0.32
C LEU A 12 -24.81 24.38 0.78
N LEU A 13 -25.34 23.28 1.32
CA LEU A 13 -24.58 22.16 1.88
C LEU A 13 -24.44 20.98 0.92
N ILE A 14 -24.73 21.18 -0.37
CA ILE A 14 -24.28 20.28 -1.42
C ILE A 14 -22.94 20.82 -1.92
N VAL A 15 -21.92 20.75 -1.05
CA VAL A 15 -20.53 20.78 -1.52
C VAL A 15 -20.33 19.43 -2.18
N THR A 16 -20.52 19.38 -3.50
CA THR A 16 -20.07 18.23 -4.29
C THR A 16 -18.56 18.16 -4.15
N ASN A 17 -18.06 17.30 -3.25
CA ASN A 17 -16.67 16.88 -3.23
C ASN A 17 -16.37 16.21 -4.57
N SER A 18 -15.94 17.03 -5.52
CA SER A 18 -15.53 16.57 -6.84
C SER A 18 -14.12 16.02 -6.65
N PHE A 19 -14.00 14.71 -6.39
CA PHE A 19 -12.70 14.07 -6.39
C PHE A 19 -12.07 14.27 -7.78
N SER A 20 -11.03 15.09 -7.84
CA SER A 20 -10.25 15.28 -9.06
C SER A 20 -9.39 14.03 -9.26
N LEU A 21 -9.60 13.32 -10.36
CA LEU A 21 -8.82 12.13 -10.70
C LEU A 21 -7.34 12.50 -10.92
N ASN A 22 -6.42 11.77 -10.27
CA ASN A 22 -5.00 11.87 -10.54
C ASN A 22 -4.61 10.93 -11.70
N LEU A 23 -4.36 11.50 -12.88
CA LEU A 23 -3.96 10.78 -14.09
C LEU A 23 -2.44 10.56 -14.23
N ARG A 24 -1.64 10.90 -13.21
CA ARG A 24 -0.18 10.76 -13.23
C ARG A 24 0.33 10.15 -11.93
N PRO A 25 -0.22 9.01 -11.47
CA PRO A 25 0.08 8.45 -10.17
C PRO A 25 1.57 8.10 -10.02
N ILE A 26 2.08 8.28 -8.80
CA ILE A 26 3.41 7.84 -8.37
C ILE A 26 3.20 6.77 -7.30
N ILE A 27 3.76 5.58 -7.52
CA ILE A 27 3.63 4.44 -6.60
C ILE A 27 4.99 4.15 -5.97
N GLY A 28 5.00 4.06 -4.65
CA GLY A 28 6.17 3.64 -3.89
C GLY A 28 6.38 2.13 -3.99
N ILE A 29 7.62 1.68 -4.12
CA ILE A 29 7.97 0.25 -3.99
C ILE A 29 8.99 0.10 -2.87
N VAL A 30 8.67 -0.68 -1.85
CA VAL A 30 9.55 -0.90 -0.69
C VAL A 30 10.71 -1.82 -1.07
N SER A 31 11.95 -1.42 -0.75
CA SER A 31 13.13 -2.24 -0.99
C SER A 31 13.29 -3.37 0.02
N GLU A 32 13.89 -4.46 -0.42
CA GLU A 32 14.32 -5.55 0.45
C GLU A 32 15.80 -5.45 0.79
N THR A 33 16.20 -6.11 1.88
CA THR A 33 17.60 -6.25 2.27
C THR A 33 18.20 -7.48 1.59
N THR A 34 19.26 -7.27 0.83
CA THR A 34 20.10 -8.33 0.26
C THR A 34 20.88 -9.06 1.36
N THR A 35 21.45 -10.22 1.04
CA THR A 35 22.36 -10.96 1.94
C THR A 35 23.59 -10.15 2.37
N GLU A 36 23.97 -9.14 1.58
CA GLU A 36 25.11 -8.24 1.83
C GLU A 36 24.72 -7.01 2.65
N GLY A 37 23.44 -6.88 3.04
CA GLY A 37 22.93 -5.75 3.82
C GLY A 37 22.57 -4.51 2.98
N HIS A 38 22.67 -4.59 1.65
CA HIS A 38 22.24 -3.52 0.76
C HIS A 38 20.74 -3.56 0.48
N SER A 39 20.16 -2.41 0.18
CA SER A 39 18.77 -2.29 -0.28
C SER A 39 18.62 -2.61 -1.77
N TYR A 40 17.59 -3.35 -2.16
CA TYR A 40 17.32 -3.76 -3.54
C TYR A 40 15.83 -3.79 -3.87
N ILE A 41 15.47 -3.54 -5.14
CA ILE A 41 14.13 -3.74 -5.72
C ILE A 41 14.29 -4.52 -7.02
N ALA A 42 13.51 -5.58 -7.21
CA ALA A 42 13.49 -6.30 -8.48
C ALA A 42 12.92 -5.42 -9.59
N ALA A 43 13.65 -5.29 -10.71
CA ALA A 43 13.23 -4.47 -11.84
C ALA A 43 11.88 -4.90 -12.44
N SER A 44 11.45 -6.15 -12.24
CA SER A 44 10.14 -6.65 -12.64
C SER A 44 8.98 -5.90 -11.98
N TYR A 45 9.09 -5.53 -10.69
CA TYR A 45 8.06 -4.74 -10.00
C TYR A 45 7.96 -3.32 -10.55
N VAL A 46 9.11 -2.71 -10.89
CA VAL A 46 9.14 -1.38 -11.52
C VAL A 46 8.40 -1.43 -12.86
N LYS A 47 8.76 -2.38 -13.72
CA LYS A 47 8.14 -2.55 -15.04
C LYS A 47 6.65 -2.89 -14.94
N TYR A 48 6.24 -3.68 -13.95
CA TYR A 48 4.85 -4.01 -13.69
C TYR A 48 4.02 -2.74 -13.46
N ILE A 49 4.47 -1.86 -12.56
CA ILE A 49 3.79 -0.59 -12.26
C ILE A 49 3.83 0.37 -13.45
N GLU A 50 4.98 0.52 -14.10
CA GLU A 50 5.13 1.42 -15.27
C GLU A 50 4.25 0.99 -16.44
N SER A 51 4.08 -0.32 -16.65
CA SER A 51 3.21 -0.85 -17.72
C SER A 51 1.74 -0.46 -17.54
N ALA A 52 1.31 -0.16 -16.32
CA ALA A 52 -0.03 0.32 -16.00
C ALA A 52 -0.18 1.86 -16.08
N GLY A 53 0.87 2.57 -16.51
CA GLY A 53 0.86 4.03 -16.70
C GLY A 53 1.21 4.86 -15.46
N ALA A 54 1.69 4.22 -14.38
CA ALA A 54 2.18 4.90 -13.19
C ALA A 54 3.71 5.14 -13.25
N ARG A 55 4.20 6.07 -12.43
CA ARG A 55 5.65 6.24 -12.17
C ARG A 55 6.01 5.57 -10.85
N VAL A 56 7.27 5.16 -10.72
CA VAL A 56 7.77 4.48 -9.52
C VAL A 56 8.71 5.39 -8.75
N VAL A 57 8.63 5.34 -7.42
CA VAL A 57 9.67 5.84 -6.52
C VAL A 57 10.13 4.71 -5.59
N PRO A 58 11.43 4.49 -5.39
CA PRO A 58 11.91 3.51 -4.42
C PRO A 58 11.69 4.04 -3.00
N ILE A 59 11.12 3.20 -2.13
CA ILE A 59 11.09 3.42 -0.69
C ILE A 59 12.21 2.57 -0.08
N ILE A 60 13.32 3.21 0.28
CA ILE A 60 14.48 2.50 0.82
C ILE A 60 14.16 2.04 2.24
N ASN A 61 14.43 0.78 2.57
CA ASN A 61 14.03 0.19 3.85
C ASN A 61 14.78 0.71 5.09
N ASN A 62 15.83 1.52 4.92
CA ASN A 62 16.53 2.23 6.00
C ASN A 62 16.19 3.73 6.04
N ILE A 63 15.14 4.17 5.33
CA ILE A 63 14.62 5.53 5.37
C ILE A 63 14.23 5.93 6.80
N THR A 64 14.45 7.18 7.18
CA THR A 64 14.02 7.67 8.49
C THR A 64 12.49 7.80 8.56
N GLN A 65 11.93 7.78 9.77
CA GLN A 65 10.48 7.88 9.95
C GLN A 65 9.90 9.21 9.43
N ASP A 66 10.65 10.31 9.53
CA ASP A 66 10.20 11.61 9.05
C ASP A 66 10.25 11.69 7.52
N GLU A 67 11.35 11.25 6.91
CA GLU A 67 11.45 11.15 5.44
C GLU A 67 10.40 10.21 4.85
N LEU A 68 10.08 9.11 5.55
CA LEU A 68 9.04 8.18 5.12
C LEU A 68 7.65 8.82 5.14
N LYS A 69 7.33 9.62 6.16
CA LYS A 69 6.05 10.34 6.23
C LYS A 69 5.94 11.41 5.15
N ASP A 70 7.01 12.15 4.91
CA ASP A 70 7.08 13.15 3.83
C ASP A 70 6.91 12.48 2.45
N LEU A 71 7.58 11.34 2.24
CA LEU A 71 7.44 10.55 1.01
C LEU A 71 6.02 10.00 0.87
N PHE A 72 5.44 9.46 1.95
CA PHE A 72 4.07 8.94 1.97
C PHE A 72 3.07 10.01 1.52
N GLY A 73 3.16 11.23 2.06
CA GLY A 73 2.32 12.37 1.66
C GLY A 73 2.55 12.86 0.22
N SER A 74 3.60 12.38 -0.46
CA SER A 74 3.98 12.77 -1.82
C SER A 74 3.62 11.73 -2.89
N ILE A 75 3.21 10.53 -2.50
CA ILE A 75 2.89 9.40 -3.40
C ILE A 75 1.40 9.04 -3.36
N ASN A 76 0.97 8.14 -4.24
CA ASN A 76 -0.45 7.81 -4.43
C ASN A 76 -0.80 6.35 -4.10
N GLY A 77 0.14 5.61 -3.54
CA GLY A 77 -0.03 4.20 -3.19
C GLY A 77 1.31 3.51 -3.01
N VAL A 78 1.30 2.31 -2.42
CA VAL A 78 2.51 1.52 -2.16
C VAL A 78 2.32 0.07 -2.59
N LEU A 79 3.36 -0.47 -3.23
CA LEU A 79 3.54 -1.90 -3.47
C LEU A 79 4.62 -2.46 -2.54
N PHE A 80 4.24 -3.52 -1.81
CA PHE A 80 5.13 -4.39 -1.06
C PHE A 80 5.52 -5.58 -1.95
N PRO A 81 6.77 -5.64 -2.45
CA PRO A 81 7.21 -6.72 -3.31
C PRO A 81 7.36 -8.04 -2.54
N GLY A 82 7.50 -9.13 -3.29
CA GLY A 82 7.91 -10.42 -2.78
C GLY A 82 9.42 -10.53 -2.57
N GLY A 83 9.83 -11.47 -1.73
CA GLY A 83 11.22 -11.81 -1.45
C GLY A 83 11.34 -12.62 -0.16
N GLY A 84 12.37 -12.36 0.64
CA GLY A 84 12.81 -13.25 1.73
C GLY A 84 13.08 -12.58 3.08
N SER A 85 12.68 -11.32 3.24
CA SER A 85 12.87 -10.58 4.49
C SER A 85 12.03 -11.18 5.64
N SER A 86 12.57 -11.16 6.87
CA SER A 86 11.87 -11.64 8.06
C SER A 86 10.63 -10.79 8.37
N LEU A 87 9.50 -11.46 8.63
CA LEU A 87 8.25 -10.85 9.12
C LEU A 87 8.16 -10.79 10.65
N VAL A 88 9.28 -10.99 11.35
CA VAL A 88 9.39 -10.79 12.81
C VAL A 88 10.22 -9.54 13.11
N GLU A 89 11.38 -9.45 12.47
CA GLU A 89 12.32 -8.33 12.64
C GLU A 89 13.09 -8.12 11.33
N SER A 90 12.79 -7.04 10.63
CA SER A 90 13.54 -6.60 9.45
C SER A 90 13.26 -5.13 9.15
N ALA A 91 14.20 -4.48 8.46
CA ALA A 91 14.03 -3.11 7.98
C ALA A 91 12.80 -2.97 7.05
N TYR A 92 12.55 -4.00 6.22
CA TYR A 92 11.36 -4.10 5.37
C TYR A 92 10.06 -4.08 6.19
N LEU A 93 9.99 -4.87 7.26
CA LEU A 93 8.83 -4.93 8.14
C LEU A 93 8.57 -3.59 8.85
N GLU A 94 9.62 -2.94 9.35
CA GLU A 94 9.46 -1.67 10.09
C GLU A 94 8.93 -0.55 9.20
N VAL A 95 9.45 -0.41 7.98
CA VAL A 95 8.91 0.54 7.00
C VAL A 95 7.48 0.19 6.62
N ALA A 96 7.18 -1.10 6.42
CA ALA A 96 5.84 -1.55 6.06
C ALA A 96 4.80 -1.30 7.17
N LYS A 97 5.16 -1.49 8.45
CA LYS A 97 4.29 -1.15 9.59
C LYS A 97 3.89 0.32 9.57
N THR A 98 4.86 1.22 9.41
CA THR A 98 4.58 2.66 9.34
C THR A 98 3.65 2.99 8.17
N ILE A 99 3.94 2.47 6.96
CA ILE A 99 3.11 2.72 5.78
C ILE A 99 1.70 2.16 5.97
N PHE A 100 1.56 0.97 6.56
CA PHE A 100 0.26 0.34 6.80
C PHE A 100 -0.62 1.19 7.72
N GLU A 101 -0.07 1.70 8.83
CA GLU A 101 -0.81 2.57 9.75
C GLU A 101 -1.16 3.92 9.11
N LEU A 102 -0.22 4.53 8.38
CA LEU A 102 -0.48 5.78 7.65
C LEU A 102 -1.59 5.61 6.60
N ALA A 103 -1.55 4.52 5.83
CA ALA A 103 -2.59 4.23 4.84
C ALA A 103 -3.93 3.93 5.50
N LYS A 104 -3.95 3.18 6.60
CA LYS A 104 -5.17 2.94 7.37
C LYS A 104 -5.79 4.26 7.84
N GLN A 105 -4.98 5.12 8.46
CA GLN A 105 -5.42 6.42 8.93
C GLN A 105 -5.95 7.28 7.78
N ALA A 106 -5.22 7.38 6.67
CA ALA A 106 -5.65 8.15 5.49
C ALA A 106 -7.02 7.66 4.98
N ASN A 107 -7.19 6.34 4.82
CA ASN A 107 -8.45 5.78 4.35
C ASN A 107 -9.60 6.00 5.35
N ASP A 108 -9.35 5.90 6.67
CA ASP A 108 -10.34 6.18 7.71
C ASP A 108 -10.79 7.67 7.70
N GLU A 109 -9.89 8.57 7.28
CA GLU A 109 -10.14 10.01 7.09
C GLU A 109 -10.77 10.35 5.73
N GLY A 110 -10.95 9.35 4.85
CA GLY A 110 -11.50 9.52 3.51
C GLY A 110 -10.48 9.94 2.44
N ASP A 111 -9.19 9.95 2.76
CA ASP A 111 -8.09 10.09 1.81
C ASP A 111 -7.66 8.71 1.30
N TYR A 112 -8.09 8.37 0.10
CA TYR A 112 -7.92 7.03 -0.45
C TYR A 112 -6.44 6.73 -0.75
N PHE A 113 -5.87 5.76 -0.03
CA PHE A 113 -4.48 5.34 -0.20
C PHE A 113 -4.37 3.81 -0.38
N PRO A 114 -4.15 3.31 -1.61
CA PRO A 114 -4.11 1.87 -1.88
C PRO A 114 -2.77 1.25 -1.46
N LEU A 115 -2.86 0.05 -0.87
CA LEU A 115 -1.73 -0.84 -0.63
C LEU A 115 -1.86 -2.11 -1.47
N TRP A 116 -0.74 -2.59 -2.02
CA TRP A 116 -0.66 -3.85 -2.75
C TRP A 116 0.45 -4.72 -2.20
N GLY A 117 0.19 -6.02 -1.98
CA GLY A 117 1.19 -6.98 -1.51
C GLY A 117 1.34 -8.16 -2.46
N THR A 118 2.56 -8.47 -2.88
CA THR A 118 2.87 -9.65 -3.73
C THR A 118 3.76 -10.63 -2.98
N CYS A 119 3.40 -11.92 -2.96
CA CYS A 119 4.16 -12.97 -2.26
C CYS A 119 4.47 -12.59 -0.79
N LEU A 120 5.73 -12.28 -0.43
CA LEU A 120 6.09 -11.76 0.90
C LEU A 120 5.23 -10.55 1.31
N GLY A 121 4.98 -9.62 0.40
CA GLY A 121 4.11 -8.47 0.67
C GLY A 121 2.67 -8.86 0.99
N PHE A 122 2.15 -9.96 0.43
CA PHE A 122 0.82 -10.47 0.79
C PHE A 122 0.82 -11.07 2.20
N GLN A 123 1.83 -11.87 2.54
CA GLN A 123 2.02 -12.43 3.88
C GLN A 123 2.13 -11.30 4.92
N LEU A 124 2.94 -10.27 4.62
CA LEU A 124 3.12 -9.07 5.42
C LEU A 124 1.77 -8.40 5.73
N LEU A 125 0.94 -8.10 4.72
CA LEU A 125 -0.36 -7.46 4.94
C LEU A 125 -1.28 -8.31 5.83
N CYS A 126 -1.29 -9.63 5.64
CA CYS A 126 -2.08 -10.53 6.49
C CYS A 126 -1.58 -10.53 7.93
N VAL A 127 -0.26 -10.53 8.13
CA VAL A 127 0.39 -10.45 9.45
C VAL A 127 0.07 -9.13 10.15
N LEU A 128 0.21 -8.00 9.46
CA LEU A 128 -0.06 -6.68 10.01
C LEU A 128 -1.52 -6.55 10.45
N GLN A 129 -2.46 -7.00 9.61
CA GLN A 129 -3.89 -6.95 9.91
C GLN A 129 -4.31 -7.90 11.03
N SER A 130 -3.71 -9.10 11.10
CA SER A 130 -4.05 -10.10 12.13
C SER A 130 -3.30 -9.91 13.45
N GLY A 131 -2.19 -9.16 13.45
CA GLY A 131 -1.31 -9.00 14.59
C GLY A 131 -0.49 -10.24 14.93
N THR A 132 -0.44 -11.27 14.07
CA THR A 132 0.27 -12.52 14.36
C THR A 132 0.77 -13.26 13.11
N ASN A 133 1.89 -13.97 13.24
CA ASN A 133 2.44 -14.82 12.18
C ASN A 133 1.85 -16.24 12.21
N HIS A 134 1.04 -16.59 13.21
CA HIS A 134 0.44 -17.92 13.34
C HIS A 134 -0.60 -18.25 12.26
N ILE A 135 -1.00 -17.27 11.45
CA ILE A 135 -1.89 -17.46 10.30
C ILE A 135 -1.16 -18.03 9.08
N LEU A 136 0.18 -18.04 9.10
CA LEU A 136 1.01 -18.55 8.01
C LEU A 136 1.23 -20.06 8.19
N SER A 137 1.27 -20.79 7.08
CA SER A 137 1.58 -22.21 7.05
C SER A 137 2.43 -22.54 5.83
N SER A 138 3.17 -23.64 5.89
CA SER A 138 4.01 -24.10 4.79
C SER A 138 3.17 -24.77 3.72
N PHE A 139 3.52 -24.52 2.46
CA PHE A 139 2.94 -25.16 1.29
C PHE A 139 4.05 -25.52 0.31
N ASP A 140 3.86 -26.61 -0.44
CA ASP A 140 4.72 -26.98 -1.57
C ASP A 140 4.29 -26.19 -2.80
N SER A 141 4.80 -24.97 -2.92
CA SER A 141 4.41 -24.02 -3.97
C SER A 141 5.58 -23.22 -4.55
N GLU A 142 6.81 -23.70 -4.37
CA GLU A 142 7.98 -23.15 -5.03
C GLU A 142 8.05 -23.63 -6.48
N ASP A 143 8.43 -22.74 -7.41
CA ASP A 143 8.53 -23.02 -8.85
C ASP A 143 7.28 -23.72 -9.44
N TYR A 144 6.11 -23.33 -8.94
CA TYR A 144 4.85 -24.00 -9.26
C TYR A 144 3.83 -23.04 -9.86
N SER A 145 3.36 -23.36 -11.08
CA SER A 145 2.36 -22.57 -11.81
C SER A 145 0.98 -23.22 -11.71
N ILE A 146 -0.01 -22.46 -11.24
CA ILE A 146 -1.40 -22.93 -11.05
C ILE A 146 -2.44 -21.92 -11.52
N PRO A 147 -3.65 -22.37 -11.89
CA PRO A 147 -4.78 -21.47 -12.15
C PRO A 147 -5.34 -20.87 -10.85
N LEU A 148 -6.14 -19.81 -10.99
CA LEU A 148 -6.93 -19.26 -9.89
C LEU A 148 -8.30 -19.95 -9.83
N ASN A 149 -8.60 -20.56 -8.68
CA ASN A 149 -9.94 -21.03 -8.37
C ASN A 149 -10.71 -19.89 -7.72
N PHE A 150 -11.51 -19.17 -8.50
CA PHE A 150 -12.35 -18.10 -7.97
C PHE A 150 -13.37 -18.65 -6.97
N THR A 151 -13.56 -17.95 -5.86
CA THR A 151 -14.65 -18.22 -4.93
C THR A 151 -15.97 -17.74 -5.51
N ASP A 152 -17.09 -18.21 -4.96
CA ASP A 152 -18.39 -17.61 -5.27
C ASP A 152 -18.36 -16.10 -4.97
N GLY A 153 -18.95 -15.32 -5.87
CA GLY A 153 -19.08 -13.87 -5.68
C GLY A 153 -19.93 -13.55 -4.45
N LYS A 154 -19.57 -12.48 -3.74
CA LYS A 154 -20.40 -11.91 -2.66
C LYS A 154 -21.41 -10.93 -3.22
#